data_AF-A0A971VAF7-F1
#
_entry.id   AF-A0A971VAF7-F1
#
_cell.length_a   1.000
_cell.length_b   1.000
_cell.length_c   1.000
_cell.angle_alpha   90.00
_cell.angle_beta   90.00
_cell.angle_gamma   90.00
#
_symmetry.space_group_name_H-M   'P 1'
#
loop_
_entity.id
_entity.type
_entity.pdbx_description
1 polymer ?
#
loop_
_entity_poly.entity_id
_entity_poly.type
_entity_poly.pdbx_seq_one_letter_code
_entity_poly.pdbx_strand_id
1 'polypeptide(L)'
;MNRSAGLTLIEVLVAIFILALIAGSFLTSYGFAHKHNTKAETVLMASFIAQTKMEALQSMDALSAYRQGRGHMVQDDSGCYIQTLCQPYLSDDYHLFSLVLKDKTGDGQGYMLYAVPPEGKDVLLIDNIVKDTIVNLSIANESFSMEVQGSGQLINGSLTNGGRKIMVMINAVGYSGNHHMTFHINPVGRTVEARVYDTGGNSNKLTILGVSEQRFTDYVYRNYSMIRAVVSVFADDTDTQPVAVFESIFQLEN
;
A
#
# COMPACT_ATOMS: atom_id res chain seq x y z
N MET A 1 5.58 13.70 -83.22
CA MET A 1 4.21 13.56 -82.68
C MET A 1 4.09 12.19 -82.02
N ASN A 2 4.15 12.13 -80.68
CA ASN A 2 3.86 10.89 -79.96
C ASN A 2 2.35 10.72 -79.88
N ARG A 3 1.82 9.64 -80.47
CA ARG A 3 0.43 9.22 -80.29
C ARG A 3 0.29 8.72 -78.85
N SER A 4 -0.53 9.41 -78.06
CA SER A 4 -0.97 8.93 -76.75
C SER A 4 -1.87 7.70 -76.96
N ALA A 5 -1.35 6.51 -76.68
CA ALA A 5 -2.16 5.31 -76.57
C ALA A 5 -3.11 5.49 -75.37
N GLY A 6 -4.42 5.43 -75.62
CA GLY A 6 -5.42 5.49 -74.56
C GLY A 6 -5.42 4.21 -73.73
N LEU A 7 -5.67 4.33 -72.42
CA LEU A 7 -5.83 3.20 -71.51
C LEU A 7 -7.06 2.36 -71.90
N THR A 8 -6.89 1.05 -71.94
CA THR A 8 -7.99 0.10 -72.12
C THR A 8 -8.76 -0.06 -70.81
N LEU A 9 -10.06 -0.40 -70.91
CA LEU A 9 -10.91 -0.64 -69.74
C LEU A 9 -10.35 -1.72 -68.81
N ILE A 10 -9.70 -2.74 -69.37
CA ILE A 10 -9.08 -3.83 -68.62
C ILE A 10 -7.91 -3.31 -67.78
N GLU A 11 -7.05 -2.46 -68.35
CA GLU A 11 -5.93 -1.87 -67.61
C GLU A 11 -6.41 -1.00 -66.44
N VAL A 12 -7.52 -0.27 -66.62
CA VAL A 12 -8.14 0.51 -65.53
C VAL A 12 -8.67 -0.40 -64.42
N LEU A 13 -9.37 -1.49 -64.75
CA LEU A 13 -9.89 -2.43 -63.76
C LEU A 13 -8.77 -3.14 -62.98
N VAL A 14 -7.72 -3.57 -63.68
CA VAL A 14 -6.53 -4.18 -63.05
C VAL A 14 -5.84 -3.18 -62.13
N ALA A 15 -5.68 -1.91 -62.55
CA ALA A 15 -5.10 -0.87 -61.71
C ALA A 15 -5.93 -0.61 -60.44
N ILE A 16 -7.26 -0.52 -60.56
CA ILE A 16 -8.15 -0.36 -59.39
C ILE A 16 -8.06 -1.57 -58.46
N PHE A 17 -8.00 -2.78 -58.99
CA PHE A 17 -7.88 -4.00 -58.18
C PHE A 17 -6.55 -4.04 -57.41
N ILE A 18 -5.44 -3.71 -58.07
CA ILE A 18 -4.12 -3.61 -57.42
C ILE A 18 -4.14 -2.52 -56.33
N LEU A 19 -4.73 -1.35 -56.62
CA LEU A 19 -4.88 -0.27 -55.63
C LEU A 19 -5.72 -0.70 -54.43
N ALA A 20 -6.81 -1.44 -54.65
CA ALA A 20 -7.67 -1.94 -53.58
C ALA A 20 -6.94 -2.96 -52.68
N LEU A 21 -6.16 -3.88 -53.27
CA LEU A 21 -5.33 -4.82 -52.51
C LEU A 21 -4.28 -4.10 -51.66
N ILE A 22 -3.60 -3.11 -52.25
CA ILE A 22 -2.61 -2.29 -51.56
C ILE A 22 -3.28 -1.51 -50.42
N ALA A 23 -4.37 -0.79 -50.68
CA ALA A 23 -5.11 -0.02 -49.69
C ALA A 23 -5.63 -0.89 -48.53
N GLY A 24 -6.14 -2.08 -48.83
CA GLY A 24 -6.58 -3.04 -47.80
C GLY A 24 -5.46 -3.42 -46.84
N SER A 25 -4.28 -3.77 -47.37
CA SER A 25 -3.12 -4.13 -46.55
C SER A 25 -2.59 -2.98 -45.68
N PHE A 26 -2.65 -1.74 -46.20
CA PHE A 26 -2.26 -0.55 -45.46
C PHE A 26 -3.29 -0.18 -44.38
N LEU A 27 -4.58 -0.34 -44.66
CA LEU A 27 -5.64 -0.03 -43.69
C LEU A 27 -5.57 -0.97 -42.49
N THR A 28 -5.32 -2.27 -42.71
CA THR A 28 -5.10 -3.23 -41.62
C THR A 28 -3.88 -2.85 -40.80
N SER A 29 -2.77 -2.52 -41.45
CA SER A 29 -1.52 -2.13 -40.76
C SER A 29 -1.71 -0.84 -39.96
N TYR A 30 -2.41 0.14 -40.52
CA TYR A 30 -2.76 1.37 -39.83
C TYR A 30 -3.66 1.12 -38.61
N GLY A 31 -4.68 0.27 -38.73
CA GLY A 31 -5.55 -0.10 -37.62
C GLY A 31 -4.79 -0.73 -36.45
N PHE A 32 -3.85 -1.63 -36.73
CA PHE A 32 -2.96 -2.20 -35.71
C PHE A 32 -2.05 -1.15 -35.07
N ALA A 33 -1.43 -0.28 -35.88
CA ALA A 33 -0.56 0.78 -35.39
C ALA A 33 -1.32 1.78 -34.50
N HIS A 34 -2.52 2.21 -34.92
CA HIS A 34 -3.35 3.13 -34.14
C HIS A 34 -3.73 2.51 -32.79
N LYS A 35 -4.23 1.26 -32.78
CA LYS A 35 -4.56 0.55 -31.54
C LYS A 35 -3.36 0.40 -30.60
N HIS A 36 -2.18 0.11 -31.15
CA HIS A 36 -0.96 0.00 -30.36
C HIS A 36 -0.53 1.35 -29.77
N ASN A 37 -0.62 2.43 -30.54
CA ASN A 37 -0.29 3.78 -30.07
C ASN A 37 -1.22 4.23 -28.95
N THR A 38 -2.53 4.04 -29.08
CA THR A 38 -3.48 4.39 -28.01
C THR A 38 -3.21 3.58 -26.74
N LYS A 39 -2.95 2.27 -26.86
CA LYS A 39 -2.62 1.44 -25.70
C LYS A 39 -1.31 1.89 -25.03
N ALA A 40 -0.29 2.24 -25.82
CA ALA A 40 0.97 2.74 -25.31
C ALA A 40 0.79 4.09 -24.58
N GLU A 41 -0.02 4.98 -25.12
CA GLU A 41 -0.37 6.26 -24.49
C GLU A 41 -1.06 6.05 -23.14
N THR A 42 -2.06 5.17 -23.07
CA THR A 42 -2.75 4.84 -21.80
C THR A 42 -1.80 4.26 -20.77
N VAL A 43 -0.90 3.36 -21.17
CA VAL A 43 0.09 2.76 -20.26
C VAL A 43 1.09 3.79 -19.75
N LEU A 44 1.57 4.70 -20.62
CA LEU A 44 2.49 5.76 -20.22
C LEU A 44 1.82 6.71 -19.24
N MET A 45 0.60 7.16 -19.54
CA MET A 45 -0.18 8.02 -18.65
C MET A 45 -0.41 7.36 -17.28
N ALA A 46 -0.88 6.10 -17.27
CA ALA A 46 -1.09 5.35 -16.04
C ALA A 46 0.21 5.18 -15.23
N SER A 47 1.35 4.99 -15.90
CA SER A 47 2.66 4.89 -15.26
C SER A 47 3.09 6.21 -14.61
N PHE A 48 2.87 7.35 -15.27
CA PHE A 48 3.13 8.66 -14.69
C PHE A 48 2.26 8.92 -13.46
N ILE A 49 0.97 8.62 -13.54
CA ILE A 49 0.04 8.75 -12.40
C ILE A 49 0.50 7.88 -11.22
N ALA A 50 0.84 6.61 -11.49
CA ALA A 50 1.33 5.69 -10.47
C ALA A 50 2.61 6.20 -9.80
N GLN A 51 3.57 6.69 -10.60
CA GLN A 51 4.82 7.26 -10.12
C GLN A 51 4.59 8.51 -9.27
N THR A 52 3.80 9.48 -9.75
CA THR A 52 3.49 10.70 -9.00
C THR A 52 2.83 10.38 -7.67
N LYS A 53 1.92 9.40 -7.63
CA LYS A 53 1.31 8.96 -6.36
C LYS A 53 2.32 8.29 -5.44
N MET A 54 3.26 7.51 -5.98
CA MET A 54 4.34 6.86 -5.24
C MET A 54 5.29 7.91 -4.62
N GLU A 55 5.67 8.94 -5.36
CA GLU A 55 6.47 10.07 -4.88
C GLU A 55 5.74 10.85 -3.78
N ALA A 56 4.44 11.08 -3.94
CA ALA A 56 3.61 11.71 -2.91
C ALA A 56 3.62 10.89 -1.62
N LEU A 57 3.44 9.56 -1.69
CA LEU A 57 3.49 8.69 -0.51
C LEU A 57 4.86 8.73 0.19
N GLN A 58 5.95 8.78 -0.58
CA GLN A 58 7.31 8.87 -0.03
C GLN A 58 7.56 10.15 0.76
N SER A 59 6.83 11.23 0.45
CA SER A 59 6.95 12.52 1.15
C SER A 59 6.11 12.63 2.43
N MET A 60 5.32 11.61 2.76
CA MET A 60 4.41 11.60 3.91
C MET A 60 5.04 10.95 5.15
N ASP A 61 4.47 11.24 6.32
CA ASP A 61 4.67 10.41 7.51
C ASP A 61 3.95 9.06 7.37
N ALA A 62 4.38 8.07 8.15
CA ALA A 62 3.88 6.71 8.11
C ALA A 62 2.36 6.63 8.35
N LEU A 63 1.83 7.36 9.34
CA LEU A 63 0.41 7.34 9.66
C LEU A 63 -0.43 7.92 8.51
N SER A 64 0.00 9.04 7.93
CA SER A 64 -0.64 9.63 6.75
C SER A 64 -0.60 8.68 5.54
N ALA A 65 0.52 8.01 5.30
CA ALA A 65 0.64 7.02 4.23
C ALA A 65 -0.32 5.83 4.43
N TYR A 66 -0.45 5.30 5.66
CA TYR A 66 -1.43 4.25 5.96
C TYR A 66 -2.89 4.72 5.84
N ARG A 67 -3.17 5.98 6.19
CA ARG A 67 -4.52 6.56 6.02
C ARG A 67 -4.92 6.70 4.55
N GLN A 68 -3.97 7.07 3.68
CA GLN A 68 -4.22 7.15 2.24
C GLN A 68 -4.22 5.75 1.58
N GLY A 69 -3.33 4.86 2.01
CA GLY A 69 -3.12 3.55 1.42
C GLY A 69 -4.01 2.44 1.97
N ARG A 70 -5.32 2.65 2.07
CA ARG A 70 -6.27 1.66 2.62
C ARG A 70 -6.79 0.64 1.60
N GLY A 71 -6.33 0.72 0.36
CA GLY A 71 -6.81 -0.13 -0.74
C GLY A 71 -8.14 0.35 -1.35
N HIS A 72 -8.60 1.56 -1.02
CA HIS A 72 -9.75 2.16 -1.70
C HIS A 72 -9.35 2.68 -3.08
N MET A 73 -10.26 2.53 -4.03
CA MET A 73 -10.11 3.05 -5.37
C MET A 73 -10.72 4.45 -5.45
N VAL A 74 -9.95 5.41 -5.96
CA VAL A 74 -10.35 6.82 -6.07
C VAL A 74 -10.10 7.27 -7.50
N GLN A 75 -11.05 8.00 -8.07
CA GLN A 75 -10.88 8.59 -9.40
C GLN A 75 -9.94 9.80 -9.32
N ASP A 76 -8.99 9.86 -10.23
CA ASP A 76 -8.06 10.97 -10.43
C ASP A 76 -8.59 11.99 -11.45
N ASP A 77 -8.01 13.19 -11.48
CA ASP A 77 -8.40 14.27 -12.39
C ASP A 77 -8.26 13.89 -13.88
N SER A 78 -7.39 12.92 -14.18
CA SER A 78 -7.22 12.33 -15.52
C SER A 78 -8.36 11.39 -15.95
N GLY A 79 -9.31 11.09 -15.06
CA GLY A 79 -10.40 10.14 -15.28
C GLY A 79 -10.04 8.68 -14.98
N CYS A 80 -8.76 8.38 -14.70
CA CYS A 80 -8.32 7.05 -14.28
C CYS A 80 -8.70 6.76 -12.82
N TYR A 81 -8.69 5.49 -12.44
CA TYR A 81 -8.96 5.05 -11.09
C TYR A 81 -7.67 4.55 -10.43
N ILE A 82 -7.37 5.02 -9.23
CA ILE A 82 -6.15 4.70 -8.50
C ILE A 82 -6.51 3.95 -7.23
N GLN A 83 -5.92 2.79 -7.04
CA GLN A 83 -5.94 2.05 -5.79
C GLN A 83 -4.56 2.12 -5.14
N THR A 84 -4.50 2.62 -3.90
CA THR A 84 -3.26 2.67 -3.11
C THR A 84 -3.37 1.76 -1.90
N LEU A 85 -2.41 0.87 -1.71
CA LEU A 85 -2.33 -0.01 -0.54
C LEU A 85 -0.97 0.14 0.15
N CYS A 86 -0.97 0.51 1.42
CA CYS A 86 0.22 0.67 2.26
C CYS A 86 0.19 -0.36 3.38
N GLN A 87 1.17 -1.25 3.40
CA GLN A 87 1.25 -2.35 4.37
C GLN A 87 2.53 -2.25 5.20
N PRO A 88 2.48 -2.59 6.50
CA PRO A 88 3.70 -2.71 7.29
C PRO A 88 4.59 -3.82 6.70
N TYR A 89 5.89 -3.54 6.55
CA TYR A 89 6.83 -4.45 5.90
C TYR A 89 8.08 -4.72 6.74
N LEU A 90 8.59 -5.96 6.69
CA LEU A 90 9.88 -6.34 7.25
C LEU A 90 10.62 -7.28 6.31
N SER A 91 10.01 -8.43 5.99
CA SER A 91 10.39 -9.33 4.91
C SER A 91 9.15 -10.13 4.49
N ASP A 92 9.21 -10.78 3.33
CA ASP A 92 8.10 -11.58 2.81
C ASP A 92 7.75 -12.83 3.66
N ASP A 93 8.59 -13.16 4.65
CA ASP A 93 8.39 -14.30 5.56
C ASP A 93 7.45 -13.99 6.73
N TYR A 94 7.11 -12.71 6.95
CA TYR A 94 6.35 -12.25 8.11
C TYR A 94 5.01 -11.61 7.75
N HIS A 95 4.02 -11.87 8.61
CA HIS A 95 2.91 -10.97 8.85
C HIS A 95 3.31 -9.95 9.91
N LEU A 96 3.49 -8.70 9.51
CA LEU A 96 3.90 -7.65 10.42
C LEU A 96 2.68 -6.89 10.95
N PHE A 97 2.52 -6.88 12.28
CA PHE A 97 1.71 -5.86 12.95
C PHE A 97 2.64 -4.72 13.34
N SER A 98 2.30 -3.49 12.94
CA SER A 98 3.07 -2.29 13.30
C SER A 98 2.28 -1.46 14.28
N LEU A 99 2.76 -1.36 15.51
CA LEU A 99 2.19 -0.54 16.57
C LEU A 99 3.17 0.59 16.86
N VAL A 100 2.69 1.82 16.86
CA VAL A 100 3.50 3.01 17.11
C VAL A 100 2.85 3.82 18.21
N LEU A 101 3.63 4.09 19.24
CA LEU A 101 3.28 4.93 20.37
C LEU A 101 4.19 6.16 20.32
N LYS A 102 3.58 7.35 20.26
CA LYS A 102 4.33 8.61 20.18
C LYS A 102 3.60 9.76 20.85
N ASP A 103 4.34 10.81 21.15
CA ASP A 103 3.78 12.09 21.56
C ASP A 103 3.08 12.75 20.37
N LYS A 104 1.99 13.49 20.63
CA LYS A 104 1.34 14.27 19.58
C LYS A 104 2.22 15.46 19.22
N THR A 105 2.42 15.69 17.93
CA THR A 105 3.10 16.87 17.39
C THR A 105 2.08 17.98 17.08
N GLY A 106 2.35 19.23 17.45
CA GLY A 106 1.49 20.40 17.18
C GLY A 106 0.73 20.94 18.41
N ASP A 107 -0.44 21.56 18.19
CA ASP A 107 -1.25 22.25 19.23
C ASP A 107 -1.92 21.30 20.27
N GLY A 108 -1.80 19.99 20.09
CA GLY A 108 -2.38 18.99 20.99
C GLY A 108 -1.37 18.48 22.01
N GLN A 109 -1.65 18.67 23.30
CA GLN A 109 -0.96 17.90 24.34
C GLN A 109 -1.52 16.48 24.39
N GLY A 110 -0.63 15.50 24.63
CA GLY A 110 -1.00 14.11 24.87
C GLY A 110 -0.20 13.12 24.04
N TYR A 111 -0.62 11.87 24.12
CA TYR A 111 0.04 10.75 23.47
C TYR A 111 -0.94 10.05 22.54
N MET A 112 -0.41 9.47 21.47
CA MET A 112 -1.18 8.73 20.51
C MET A 112 -0.60 7.33 20.31
N LEU A 113 -1.50 6.38 20.06
CA LEU A 113 -1.18 5.03 19.62
C LEU A 113 -1.88 4.81 18.29
N TYR A 114 -1.13 4.34 17.30
CA TYR A 114 -1.74 3.74 16.13
C TYR A 114 -1.23 2.32 15.91
N ALA A 115 -2.08 1.46 15.39
CA ALA A 115 -1.73 0.10 15.04
C ALA A 115 -2.24 -0.24 13.64
N VAL A 116 -1.38 -0.86 12.85
CA VAL A 116 -1.66 -1.27 11.48
C VAL A 116 -1.46 -2.78 11.36
N PRO A 117 -2.49 -3.53 10.93
CA PRO A 117 -2.37 -4.96 10.70
C PRO A 117 -1.62 -5.25 9.39
N PRO A 118 -1.20 -6.51 9.17
CA PRO A 118 -0.46 -6.92 7.97
C PRO A 118 -1.15 -6.57 6.65
N GLU A 119 -2.49 -6.56 6.62
CA GLU A 119 -3.25 -6.25 5.42
C GLU A 119 -3.17 -4.76 5.02
N GLY A 120 -2.87 -3.85 5.94
CA GLY A 120 -2.77 -2.40 5.67
C GLY A 120 -4.09 -1.67 5.37
N LYS A 121 -5.23 -2.37 5.38
CA LYS A 121 -6.54 -1.81 5.03
C LYS A 121 -7.15 -0.95 6.12
N ASP A 122 -6.89 -1.30 7.38
CA ASP A 122 -7.42 -0.63 8.55
C ASP A 122 -6.30 -0.07 9.42
N VAL A 123 -6.61 0.98 10.18
CA VAL A 123 -5.68 1.59 11.15
C VAL A 123 -6.43 1.82 12.44
N LEU A 124 -5.96 1.22 13.53
CA LEU A 124 -6.46 1.51 14.87
C LEU A 124 -5.80 2.80 15.31
N LEU A 125 -6.57 3.75 15.83
CA LEU A 125 -6.01 5.03 16.25
C LEU A 125 -6.66 5.51 17.53
N ILE A 126 -5.83 5.63 18.56
CA ILE A 126 -6.17 6.28 19.82
C ILE A 126 -5.44 7.62 19.83
N ASP A 127 -6.17 8.68 19.52
CA ASP A 127 -5.61 10.02 19.39
C ASP A 127 -5.33 10.70 20.74
N ASN A 128 -5.77 10.17 21.88
CA ASN A 128 -5.46 10.78 23.17
C ASN A 128 -5.43 9.74 24.30
N ILE A 129 -4.23 9.32 24.68
CA ILE A 129 -4.01 8.40 25.80
C ILE A 129 -3.89 9.23 27.07
N VAL A 130 -4.89 9.10 27.95
CA VAL A 130 -4.99 9.85 29.22
C VAL A 130 -4.88 8.95 30.46
N LYS A 131 -4.73 7.65 30.26
CA LYS A 131 -4.67 6.64 31.31
C LYS A 131 -3.90 5.41 30.82
N ASP A 132 -3.55 4.54 31.75
CA ASP A 132 -2.97 3.24 31.44
C ASP A 132 -3.87 2.48 30.46
N THR A 133 -3.24 1.92 29.44
CA THR A 133 -3.93 1.38 28.27
C THR A 133 -3.47 -0.04 27.99
N ILE A 134 -4.44 -0.91 27.73
CA ILE A 134 -4.23 -2.31 27.40
C ILE A 134 -4.64 -2.52 25.95
N VAL A 135 -3.71 -3.04 25.15
CA VAL A 135 -3.93 -3.44 23.76
C VAL A 135 -4.01 -4.96 23.72
N ASN A 136 -5.15 -5.51 23.31
CA ASN A 136 -5.33 -6.94 23.14
C ASN A 136 -5.20 -7.31 21.66
N LEU A 137 -4.26 -8.18 21.32
CA LEU A 137 -4.10 -8.79 20.01
C LEU A 137 -4.33 -10.29 20.16
N SER A 138 -5.47 -10.77 19.65
CA SER A 138 -5.79 -12.19 19.56
C SER A 138 -5.52 -12.68 18.15
N ILE A 139 -4.71 -13.74 18.03
CA ILE A 139 -4.39 -14.38 16.77
C ILE A 139 -4.89 -15.82 16.86
N ALA A 140 -5.75 -16.21 15.92
CA ALA A 140 -6.28 -17.56 15.86
C ALA A 140 -6.31 -18.02 14.40
N ASN A 141 -5.59 -19.12 14.12
CA ASN A 141 -5.48 -19.72 12.79
C ASN A 141 -5.04 -18.69 11.72
N GLU A 142 -5.94 -18.35 10.81
CA GLU A 142 -5.75 -17.41 9.69
C GLU A 142 -6.48 -16.08 9.93
N SER A 143 -6.74 -15.74 11.18
CA SER A 143 -7.45 -14.51 11.54
C SER A 143 -6.81 -13.82 12.73
N PHE A 144 -7.06 -12.52 12.83
CA PHE A 144 -6.67 -11.73 13.98
C PHE A 144 -7.81 -10.81 14.42
N SER A 145 -7.74 -10.42 15.68
CA SER A 145 -8.59 -9.41 16.29
C SER A 145 -7.71 -8.54 17.19
N MET A 146 -7.81 -7.22 17.01
CA MET A 146 -7.07 -6.24 17.79
C MET A 146 -8.04 -5.22 18.38
N GLU A 147 -7.95 -5.00 19.69
CA GLU A 147 -8.74 -3.98 20.38
C GLU A 147 -7.88 -3.21 21.38
N VAL A 148 -8.34 -2.01 21.72
CA VAL A 148 -7.81 -1.26 22.86
C VAL A 148 -8.88 -1.22 23.93
N GLN A 149 -8.53 -1.68 25.14
CA GLN A 149 -9.51 -1.86 26.20
C GLN A 149 -10.20 -0.54 26.54
N GLY A 150 -11.53 -0.54 26.43
CA GLY A 150 -12.38 0.61 26.74
C GLY A 150 -12.39 1.72 25.67
N SER A 151 -11.75 1.52 24.50
CA SER A 151 -11.85 2.47 23.38
C SER A 151 -13.10 2.24 22.51
N GLY A 152 -13.65 1.01 22.53
CA GLY A 152 -14.69 0.57 21.61
C GLY A 152 -14.20 0.34 20.17
N GLN A 153 -12.91 0.54 19.89
CA GLN A 153 -12.31 0.25 18.59
C GLN A 153 -11.83 -1.20 18.54
N LEU A 154 -12.28 -1.90 17.51
CA LEU A 154 -11.95 -3.29 17.21
C LEU A 154 -11.58 -3.39 15.73
N ILE A 155 -10.44 -4.00 15.43
CA ILE A 155 -10.03 -4.35 14.07
C ILE A 155 -9.94 -5.85 13.97
N ASN A 156 -10.58 -6.41 12.96
CA ASN A 156 -10.48 -7.82 12.62
C ASN A 156 -9.94 -7.95 11.20
N GLY A 157 -9.29 -9.06 10.92
CA GLY A 157 -8.85 -9.34 9.57
C GLY A 157 -8.31 -10.75 9.41
N SER A 158 -7.79 -11.02 8.23
CA SER A 158 -7.25 -12.30 7.83
C SER A 158 -5.73 -12.29 7.78
N LEU A 159 -5.14 -13.46 8.01
CA LEU A 159 -3.72 -13.74 7.89
C LEU A 159 -3.55 -14.78 6.80
N THR A 160 -3.62 -14.33 5.55
CA THR A 160 -3.50 -15.17 4.36
C THR A 160 -2.08 -15.74 4.26
N ASN A 161 -1.94 -17.00 3.83
CA ASN A 161 -0.68 -17.76 3.82
C ASN A 161 -0.18 -18.17 5.21
N GLY A 162 -0.87 -19.15 5.81
CA GLY A 162 -0.56 -19.73 7.13
C GLY A 162 0.86 -20.29 7.32
N GLY A 163 1.74 -20.26 6.31
CA GLY A 163 3.17 -20.57 6.48
C GLY A 163 4.02 -19.42 7.03
N ARG A 164 3.57 -18.17 6.91
CA ARG A 164 4.34 -16.99 7.36
C ARG A 164 4.37 -16.88 8.87
N LYS A 165 5.51 -16.45 9.42
CA LYS A 165 5.64 -16.12 10.86
C LYS A 165 4.90 -14.82 11.15
N ILE A 166 4.59 -14.58 12.42
CA ILE A 166 3.94 -13.31 12.82
C ILE A 166 4.91 -12.51 13.66
N MET A 167 5.07 -11.24 13.31
CA MET A 167 5.91 -10.28 14.00
C MET A 167 5.04 -9.15 14.51
N VAL A 168 5.13 -8.83 15.80
CA VAL A 168 4.48 -7.66 16.39
C VAL A 168 5.57 -6.64 16.71
N MET A 169 5.66 -5.60 15.88
CA MET A 169 6.62 -4.53 16.06
C MET A 169 5.97 -3.38 16.84
N ILE A 170 6.48 -3.12 18.03
CA ILE A 170 6.04 -2.04 18.92
C ILE A 170 7.13 -0.98 18.93
N ASN A 171 6.84 0.18 18.36
CA ASN A 171 7.75 1.31 18.33
C ASN A 171 7.26 2.40 19.26
N ALA A 172 7.97 2.60 20.37
CA ALA A 172 7.69 3.59 21.39
C ALA A 172 8.82 4.62 21.50
N VAL A 173 9.68 4.75 20.48
CA VAL A 173 10.82 5.68 20.54
C VAL A 173 10.36 7.13 20.74
N GLY A 174 9.24 7.50 20.12
CA GLY A 174 8.65 8.85 20.24
C GLY A 174 7.75 9.04 21.45
N TYR A 175 7.64 8.09 22.38
CA TYR A 175 6.73 8.17 23.52
C TYR A 175 7.44 8.67 24.79
N SER A 176 7.07 9.84 25.29
CA SER A 176 7.57 10.37 26.56
C SER A 176 6.56 10.26 27.71
N GLY A 177 5.37 9.69 27.44
CA GLY A 177 4.26 9.74 28.37
C GLY A 177 4.45 8.97 29.67
N ASN A 178 3.57 9.25 30.64
CA ASN A 178 3.66 8.72 32.01
C ASN A 178 2.68 7.57 32.30
N HIS A 179 1.97 7.12 31.28
CA HIS A 179 0.98 6.05 31.42
C HIS A 179 1.59 4.70 31.06
N HIS A 180 1.15 3.66 31.75
CA HIS A 180 1.60 2.32 31.48
C HIS A 180 0.87 1.73 30.26
N MET A 181 1.63 1.17 29.33
CA MET A 181 1.10 0.53 28.12
C MET A 181 1.34 -0.97 28.21
N THR A 182 0.26 -1.74 28.17
CA THR A 182 0.34 -3.20 28.21
C THR A 182 -0.15 -3.78 26.90
N PHE A 183 0.66 -4.63 26.28
CA PHE A 183 0.34 -5.33 25.04
C PHE A 183 0.13 -6.81 25.35
N HIS A 184 -1.13 -7.25 25.36
CA HIS A 184 -1.50 -8.65 25.49
C HIS A 184 -1.58 -9.29 24.11
N ILE A 185 -0.65 -10.20 23.82
CA ILE A 185 -0.61 -10.90 22.54
C ILE A 185 -0.94 -12.37 22.80
N ASN A 186 -2.05 -12.86 22.27
CA ASN A 186 -2.51 -14.23 22.44
C ASN A 186 -2.32 -15.03 21.13
N PRO A 187 -1.24 -15.82 21.01
CA PRO A 187 -0.89 -16.54 19.79
C PRO A 187 -1.49 -17.95 19.77
N VAL A 188 -2.77 -18.10 19.43
CA VAL A 188 -3.42 -19.42 19.38
C VAL A 188 -2.93 -20.20 18.16
N GLY A 189 -1.99 -21.13 18.39
CA GLY A 189 -1.50 -22.08 17.38
C GLY A 189 -0.54 -21.49 16.34
N ARG A 190 0.01 -20.30 16.60
CA ARG A 190 0.91 -19.59 15.67
C ARG A 190 2.18 -19.15 16.39
N THR A 191 3.32 -19.22 15.72
CA THR A 191 4.56 -18.65 16.25
C THR A 191 4.52 -17.13 16.08
N VAL A 192 4.51 -16.41 17.20
CA VAL A 192 4.51 -14.96 17.26
C VAL A 192 5.71 -14.48 18.05
N GLU A 193 6.43 -13.50 17.50
CA GLU A 193 7.52 -12.80 18.18
C GLU A 193 7.16 -11.32 18.28
N ALA A 194 7.50 -10.70 19.41
CA ALA A 194 7.38 -9.25 19.59
C ALA A 194 8.75 -8.58 19.53
N ARG A 195 8.85 -7.47 18.79
CA ARG A 195 10.03 -6.59 18.79
C ARG A 195 9.63 -5.23 19.32
N VAL A 196 10.31 -4.81 20.37
CA VAL A 196 10.00 -3.56 21.09
C VAL A 196 11.16 -2.60 20.92
N TYR A 197 10.89 -1.42 20.37
CA TYR A 197 11.83 -0.31 20.30
C TYR A 197 11.40 0.74 21.31
N ASP A 198 12.24 0.98 22.31
CA ASP A 198 11.95 1.88 23.43
C ASP A 198 13.16 2.75 23.79
N THR A 199 13.00 3.60 24.79
CA THR A 199 14.05 4.47 25.34
C THR A 199 14.21 4.19 26.82
N GLY A 200 15.37 4.54 27.39
CA GLY A 200 15.60 4.43 28.83
C GLY A 200 14.54 5.20 29.66
N GLY A 201 13.91 6.23 29.10
CA GLY A 201 12.86 7.02 29.76
C GLY A 201 11.45 6.39 29.76
N ASN A 202 11.21 5.37 28.95
CA ASN A 202 9.88 4.75 28.84
C ASN A 202 9.88 3.21 28.89
N SER A 203 11.03 2.56 28.91
CA SER A 203 11.13 1.09 28.89
C SER A 203 10.32 0.43 30.03
N ASN A 204 10.36 1.03 31.23
CA ASN A 204 9.60 0.58 32.40
C ASN A 204 8.09 0.83 32.32
N LYS A 205 7.62 1.58 31.31
CA LYS A 205 6.20 1.89 31.06
C LYS A 205 5.57 0.95 30.04
N LEU A 206 6.35 0.03 29.47
CA LEU A 206 5.90 -0.89 28.42
C LEU A 206 5.97 -2.34 28.93
N THR A 207 4.83 -3.03 28.90
CA THR A 207 4.74 -4.45 29.26
C THR A 207 4.16 -5.26 28.12
N ILE A 208 4.85 -6.33 27.73
CA ILE A 208 4.41 -7.25 26.69
C ILE A 208 4.13 -8.58 27.35
N LEU A 209 2.94 -9.14 27.10
CA LEU A 209 2.49 -10.40 27.68
C LEU A 209 2.06 -11.39 26.60
N GLY A 210 2.29 -12.68 26.86
CA GLY A 210 1.80 -13.80 26.06
C GLY A 210 2.72 -14.29 24.93
N VAL A 211 3.80 -13.56 24.62
CA VAL A 211 4.79 -13.95 23.60
C VAL A 211 6.22 -13.64 24.07
N SER A 212 7.21 -14.23 23.38
CA SER A 212 8.61 -13.82 23.58
C SER A 212 8.83 -12.42 23.02
N GLU A 213 9.43 -11.55 23.82
CA GLU A 213 9.87 -10.22 23.38
C GLU A 213 11.37 -10.17 23.09
N GLN A 214 11.73 -9.41 22.07
CA GLN A 214 13.08 -8.90 21.86
C GLN A 214 13.03 -7.38 21.98
N ARG A 215 13.72 -6.84 22.98
CA ARG A 215 13.69 -5.42 23.32
C ARG A 215 14.99 -4.72 22.88
N PHE A 216 14.83 -3.56 22.26
CA PHE A 216 15.89 -2.72 21.72
C PHE A 216 15.79 -1.32 22.33
N THR A 217 16.50 -1.10 23.42
CA THR A 217 16.46 0.15 24.20
C THR A 217 17.50 1.16 23.72
N ASP A 218 17.09 2.43 23.66
CA ASP A 218 17.89 3.59 23.23
C ASP A 218 18.31 3.56 21.76
N TYR A 219 17.56 2.84 20.93
CA TYR A 219 17.65 2.88 19.47
C TYR A 219 16.89 4.11 18.92
N VAL A 220 17.29 5.30 19.36
CA VAL A 220 16.59 6.57 19.08
C VAL A 220 16.50 6.93 17.59
N TYR A 221 17.36 6.37 16.75
CA TYR A 221 17.31 6.55 15.29
C TYR A 221 16.20 5.74 14.60
N ARG A 222 15.47 4.89 15.34
CA ARG A 222 14.43 4.00 14.80
C ARG A 222 13.03 4.62 14.80
N ASN A 223 12.90 5.95 14.75
CA ASN A 223 11.60 6.64 14.65
C ASN A 223 10.96 6.55 13.24
N TYR A 224 10.93 5.35 12.68
CA TYR A 224 10.37 5.11 11.35
C TYR A 224 9.69 3.75 11.26
N SER A 225 8.75 3.67 10.32
CA SER A 225 8.08 2.45 9.87
C SER A 225 8.55 2.09 8.48
N MET A 226 8.75 0.79 8.26
CA MET A 226 9.00 0.25 6.93
C MET A 226 7.64 -0.10 6.31
N ILE A 227 7.34 0.47 5.15
CA ILE A 227 6.03 0.37 4.50
C ILE A 227 6.22 -0.18 3.09
N ARG A 228 5.49 -1.22 2.73
CA ARG A 228 5.32 -1.66 1.34
C ARG A 228 4.12 -0.93 0.77
N ALA A 229 4.34 -0.09 -0.24
CA ALA A 229 3.30 0.63 -0.95
C ALA A 229 3.09 0.00 -2.33
N VAL A 230 1.83 -0.25 -2.66
CA VAL A 230 1.40 -0.69 -3.99
C VAL A 230 0.42 0.34 -4.53
N VAL A 231 0.73 0.90 -5.69
CA VAL A 231 -0.16 1.81 -6.44
C VAL A 231 -0.57 1.11 -7.72
N SER A 232 -1.86 0.86 -7.86
CA SER A 232 -2.46 0.24 -9.04
C SER A 232 -3.36 1.26 -9.73
N VAL A 233 -3.20 1.43 -11.04
CA VAL A 233 -3.98 2.37 -11.86
C VAL A 233 -4.83 1.59 -12.85
N PHE A 234 -6.11 1.90 -12.90
CA PHE A 234 -7.14 1.27 -13.71
C PHE A 234 -7.73 2.29 -14.67
N ALA A 235 -8.20 1.83 -15.83
CA ALA A 235 -8.87 2.72 -16.79
C ALA A 235 -10.31 3.00 -16.35
N ASP A 236 -10.97 2.02 -15.74
CA ASP A 236 -12.37 2.05 -15.29
C ASP A 236 -12.51 1.50 -13.85
N ASP A 237 -13.63 1.79 -13.18
CA ASP A 237 -13.89 1.29 -11.81
C ASP A 237 -14.34 -0.17 -11.75
N THR A 238 -14.69 -0.75 -12.89
CA THR A 238 -15.04 -2.16 -13.02
C THR A 238 -13.88 -3.04 -13.45
N ASP A 239 -12.74 -2.45 -13.80
CA ASP A 239 -11.56 -3.18 -14.26
C ASP A 239 -11.00 -4.09 -13.15
N THR A 240 -10.79 -5.36 -13.50
CA THR A 240 -10.17 -6.33 -12.58
C THR A 240 -8.65 -6.38 -12.70
N GLN A 241 -8.09 -5.79 -13.77
CA GLN A 241 -6.66 -5.76 -14.03
C GLN A 241 -6.18 -4.31 -14.17
N PRO A 242 -5.16 -3.91 -13.41
CA PRO A 242 -4.59 -2.59 -13.54
C PRO A 242 -3.83 -2.44 -14.86
N VAL A 243 -3.89 -1.24 -15.42
CA VAL A 243 -3.09 -0.80 -16.58
C VAL A 243 -1.62 -0.65 -16.19
N ALA A 244 -1.36 -0.15 -14.98
CA ALA A 244 -0.02 0.01 -14.42
C ALA A 244 -0.02 -0.33 -12.92
N VAL A 245 1.06 -0.97 -12.46
CA VAL A 245 1.28 -1.28 -11.04
C VAL A 245 2.70 -0.85 -10.69
N PHE A 246 2.80 -0.03 -9.65
CA PHE A 246 4.07 0.35 -9.05
C PHE A 246 4.10 -0.18 -7.62
N GLU A 247 5.25 -0.73 -7.26
CA GLU A 247 5.48 -1.26 -5.93
C GLU A 247 6.82 -0.72 -5.41
N SER A 248 6.83 -0.26 -4.17
CA SER A 248 8.03 0.21 -3.51
C SER A 248 7.99 -0.09 -2.01
N ILE A 249 9.16 -0.11 -1.40
CA ILE A 249 9.32 -0.19 0.05
C ILE A 249 9.92 1.13 0.52
N PHE A 250 9.21 1.79 1.43
CA PHE A 250 9.60 3.06 2.01
C PHE A 250 10.01 2.91 3.46
N GLN A 251 10.91 3.80 3.87
CA GLN A 251 11.17 4.09 5.27
C GLN A 251 10.57 5.46 5.58
N LEU A 252 9.42 5.50 6.26
CA LEU A 252 8.70 6.74 6.58
C LEU A 252 8.79 7.05 8.07
N GLU A 253 8.91 8.33 8.40
CA GLU A 253 8.92 8.79 9.79
C GLU A 253 7.59 8.48 10.49
N ASN A 254 7.68 8.09 11.77
CA ASN A 254 6.53 7.61 12.54
C ASN A 254 5.56 8.67 13.02
#